data_AF-A0A3S3UWZ5-F1
#
_entry.id   AF-A0A3S3UWZ5-F1
#
_cell.length_a   1.000
_cell.length_b   1.000
_cell.length_c   1.000
_cell.angle_alpha   90.00
_cell.angle_beta   90.00
_cell.angle_gamma   90.00
#
_symmetry.space_group_name_H-M   'P 1'
#
loop_
_entity.id
_entity.type
_entity.pdbx_description
1 polymer ?
#
loop_
_entity_poly.entity_id
_entity_poly.type
_entity_poly.pdbx_seq_one_letter_code
_entity_poly.pdbx_strand_id
1 'polypeptide(L)'
;GGTSSKSRATPPPRPGAPPLPGGKKKTVAAAAVSGQSVSQKAPPREAYLARAAMRHWMDGLVALARNDGALQAIGLTHKLASELIAELVAAARRTGVEDTIAQDLARLSGSSIERPDILLEKAGFLATSRINRFVSTLGFEAMPEDKRPMAPDGTEDGEVRVFARRPDVSDCDGLSRERRNFSYLALSEWMYAFNQLVTDNVLSGEGVTVNVKENERLRAILEALDAAPAAGSAEAAAR
;
A
#
# COMPACT_ATOMS: atom_id res chain seq x y z
N GLY A 1 68.12 -43.36 -14.44
CA GLY A 1 68.17 -44.04 -13.13
C GLY A 1 67.60 -43.12 -12.07
N GLY A 2 66.56 -43.59 -11.38
CA GLY A 2 66.18 -43.23 -10.00
C GLY A 2 65.89 -41.78 -9.60
N THR A 3 64.62 -41.38 -9.62
CA THR A 3 64.08 -40.40 -8.67
C THR A 3 63.01 -41.08 -7.81
N SER A 4 63.36 -41.39 -6.55
CA SER A 4 62.47 -42.04 -5.59
C SER A 4 61.93 -40.98 -4.61
N SER A 5 60.68 -40.55 -4.81
CA SER A 5 59.94 -39.76 -3.82
C SER A 5 59.13 -40.70 -2.93
N LYS A 6 59.50 -40.75 -1.64
CA LYS A 6 58.80 -41.46 -0.57
C LYS A 6 57.36 -40.94 -0.42
N SER A 7 56.37 -41.81 -0.63
CA SER A 7 54.98 -41.57 -0.22
C SER A 7 54.74 -42.23 1.14
N ARG A 8 54.18 -41.43 2.06
CA ARG A 8 54.05 -41.66 3.50
C ARG A 8 52.85 -42.56 3.80
N ALA A 9 53.06 -43.61 4.59
CA ALA A 9 52.00 -44.50 5.05
C ALA A 9 50.91 -43.74 5.85
N THR A 10 49.65 -44.07 5.56
CA THR A 10 48.46 -43.47 6.17
C THR A 10 48.27 -43.99 7.60
N PRO A 11 47.96 -43.13 8.59
CA PRO A 11 47.75 -43.59 9.97
C PRO A 11 46.42 -44.34 10.13
N PRO A 12 46.30 -45.26 11.10
CA PRO A 12 45.05 -45.96 11.36
C PRO A 12 43.96 -45.01 11.87
N PRO A 13 42.68 -45.24 11.53
CA PRO A 13 41.59 -44.35 11.87
C PRO A 13 41.31 -44.34 13.39
N ARG A 14 41.15 -43.14 13.96
CA ARG A 14 40.71 -42.94 15.34
C ARG A 14 39.18 -43.11 15.42
N PRO A 15 38.65 -43.78 16.46
CA PRO A 15 37.21 -43.83 16.70
C PRO A 15 36.66 -42.42 16.97
N GLY A 16 35.62 -42.00 16.23
CA GLY A 16 34.85 -40.78 16.53
C GLY A 16 35.01 -39.56 15.61
N ALA A 17 35.67 -39.68 14.45
CA ALA A 17 35.73 -38.57 13.47
C ALA A 17 34.49 -38.55 12.53
N PRO A 18 33.94 -37.38 12.18
CA PRO A 18 32.81 -37.25 11.26
C PRO A 18 33.20 -37.59 9.81
N PRO A 19 32.30 -38.19 9.01
CA PRO A 19 32.64 -38.68 7.68
C PRO A 19 32.83 -37.54 6.66
N LEU A 20 33.88 -37.66 5.84
CA LEU A 20 34.16 -36.81 4.69
C LEU A 20 33.25 -37.18 3.49
N PRO A 21 32.92 -36.24 2.58
CA PRO A 21 31.97 -36.47 1.50
C PRO A 21 32.56 -37.38 0.41
N GLY A 22 31.84 -38.46 0.05
CA GLY A 22 32.22 -39.36 -1.06
C GLY A 22 31.77 -40.83 -0.94
N GLY A 23 31.19 -41.25 0.20
CA GLY A 23 30.71 -42.63 0.40
C GLY A 23 29.25 -42.83 -0.01
N LYS A 24 28.99 -43.86 -0.83
CA LYS A 24 27.65 -44.24 -1.35
C LYS A 24 26.65 -44.49 -0.20
N LYS A 25 25.49 -43.82 -0.25
CA LYS A 25 24.38 -43.95 0.70
C LYS A 25 23.72 -45.33 0.60
N LYS A 26 23.57 -46.01 1.74
CA LYS A 26 22.57 -47.08 1.95
C LYS A 26 21.27 -46.42 2.41
N THR A 27 20.21 -46.61 1.64
CA THR A 27 18.85 -46.15 1.91
C THR A 27 18.26 -46.87 3.12
N VAL A 28 17.84 -46.12 4.13
CA VAL A 28 16.83 -46.58 5.10
C VAL A 28 15.76 -45.49 5.11
N ALA A 29 14.56 -45.87 4.67
CA ALA A 29 13.41 -44.98 4.61
C ALA A 29 12.88 -44.76 6.03
N ALA A 30 13.04 -43.53 6.53
CA ALA A 30 12.23 -42.99 7.61
C ALA A 30 11.31 -41.94 6.98
N ALA A 31 10.01 -42.14 7.13
CA ALA A 31 8.98 -41.21 6.66
C ALA A 31 9.15 -39.87 7.37
N ALA A 32 9.76 -38.92 6.66
CA ALA A 32 9.81 -37.53 7.09
C ALA A 32 8.49 -36.86 6.71
N VAL A 33 7.75 -36.42 7.71
CA VAL A 33 6.64 -35.49 7.57
C VAL A 33 7.20 -34.27 6.85
N SER A 34 6.83 -34.09 5.58
CA SER A 34 7.19 -32.91 4.80
C SER A 34 6.47 -31.70 5.37
N GLY A 35 7.02 -31.12 6.44
CA GLY A 35 6.82 -29.71 6.72
C GLY A 35 7.44 -28.96 5.54
N GLN A 36 6.60 -28.49 4.62
CA GLN A 36 6.98 -27.46 3.68
C GLN A 36 7.45 -26.27 4.51
N SER A 37 8.76 -26.14 4.71
CA SER A 37 9.35 -24.87 5.04
C SER A 37 9.14 -24.00 3.81
N VAL A 38 8.08 -23.18 3.86
CA VAL A 38 7.94 -22.07 2.92
C VAL A 38 9.16 -21.19 3.16
N SER A 39 10.19 -21.38 2.34
CA SER A 39 11.34 -20.50 2.32
C SER A 39 10.81 -19.16 1.85
N GLN A 40 10.42 -18.30 2.79
CA GLN A 40 10.06 -16.92 2.53
C GLN A 40 11.33 -16.24 2.04
N LYS A 41 11.52 -16.25 0.71
CA LYS A 41 12.59 -15.50 0.06
C LYS A 41 12.43 -14.05 0.49
N ALA A 42 13.48 -13.49 1.10
CA ALA A 42 13.47 -12.10 1.52
C ALA A 42 13.06 -11.22 0.33
N PRO A 43 12.19 -10.21 0.54
CA PRO A 43 11.77 -9.34 -0.53
C PRO A 43 13.00 -8.68 -1.16
N PRO A 44 12.96 -8.40 -2.49
CA PRO A 44 14.02 -7.64 -3.12
C PRO A 44 14.20 -6.29 -2.40
N ARG A 45 15.43 -5.78 -2.36
CA ARG A 45 15.81 -4.59 -1.58
C ARG A 45 14.90 -3.40 -1.88
N GLU A 46 14.49 -3.24 -3.13
CA GLU A 46 13.65 -2.16 -3.64
C GLU A 46 12.25 -2.23 -3.05
N ALA A 47 11.66 -3.43 -2.99
CA ALA A 47 10.37 -3.65 -2.34
C ALA A 47 10.45 -3.41 -0.83
N TYR A 48 11.56 -3.77 -0.19
CA TYR A 48 11.78 -3.46 1.22
C TYR A 48 11.83 -1.94 1.48
N LEU A 49 12.55 -1.19 0.66
CA LEU A 49 12.65 0.26 0.76
C LEU A 49 11.32 0.96 0.49
N ALA A 50 10.59 0.54 -0.54
CA ALA A 50 9.25 1.06 -0.85
C ALA A 50 8.28 0.86 0.33
N ARG A 51 8.25 -0.36 0.89
CA ARG A 51 7.44 -0.66 2.07
C ARG A 51 7.87 0.14 3.29
N ALA A 52 9.17 0.35 3.49
CA ALA A 52 9.67 1.17 4.59
C ALA A 52 9.21 2.62 4.48
N ALA A 53 9.26 3.21 3.29
CA ALA A 53 8.77 4.56 3.03
C ALA A 53 7.26 4.67 3.27
N MET A 54 6.46 3.74 2.75
CA MET A 54 5.01 3.74 2.96
C MET A 54 4.62 3.57 4.43
N ARG A 55 5.29 2.67 5.17
CA ARG A 55 5.09 2.55 6.62
C ARG A 55 5.40 3.84 7.35
N HIS A 56 6.56 4.45 7.07
CA HIS A 56 6.95 5.70 7.71
C HIS A 56 5.92 6.82 7.47
N TRP A 57 5.40 6.93 6.25
CA TRP A 57 4.34 7.87 5.93
C TRP A 57 3.04 7.57 6.68
N MET A 58 2.58 6.32 6.70
CA MET A 58 1.38 5.91 7.45
C MET A 58 1.52 6.16 8.96
N ASP A 59 2.67 5.84 9.54
CA ASP A 59 2.96 6.09 10.95
C ASP A 59 2.92 7.60 11.25
N GLY A 60 3.44 8.43 10.34
CA GLY A 60 3.35 9.89 10.43
C GLY A 60 1.91 10.41 10.41
N LEU A 61 1.04 9.84 9.57
CA LEU A 61 -0.39 10.18 9.56
C LEU A 61 -1.07 9.80 10.89
N VAL A 62 -0.81 8.60 11.41
CA VAL A 62 -1.37 8.15 12.69
C VAL A 62 -0.84 9.02 13.85
N ALA A 63 0.42 9.43 13.81
CA ALA A 63 0.99 10.35 14.79
C ALA A 63 0.33 11.74 14.73
N LEU A 64 0.03 12.24 13.52
CA LEU A 64 -0.71 13.49 13.34
C LEU A 64 -2.12 13.41 13.94
N ALA A 65 -2.84 12.31 13.74
CA ALA A 65 -4.17 12.11 14.31
C ALA A 65 -4.19 12.11 15.85
N ARG A 66 -3.06 11.78 16.49
CA ARG A 66 -2.91 11.77 17.95
C ARG A 66 -2.38 13.09 18.51
N ASN A 67 -2.10 14.07 17.66
CA ASN A 67 -1.57 15.37 18.05
C ASN A 67 -2.68 16.41 18.07
N ASP A 68 -3.35 16.56 19.21
CA ASP A 68 -4.46 17.50 19.38
C ASP A 68 -4.08 18.94 19.03
N GLY A 69 -2.86 19.38 19.38
CA GLY A 69 -2.40 20.74 19.05
C GLY A 69 -2.26 20.96 17.55
N ALA A 70 -1.74 19.97 16.82
CA ALA A 70 -1.66 20.03 15.36
C ALA A 70 -3.05 19.98 14.72
N LEU A 71 -3.96 19.13 15.22
CA LEU A 71 -5.33 19.04 14.73
C LEU A 71 -6.12 20.34 14.95
N GLN A 72 -5.97 20.97 16.11
CA GLN A 72 -6.57 22.28 16.40
C GLN A 72 -6.06 23.37 15.45
N ALA A 73 -4.76 23.39 15.16
CA ALA A 73 -4.16 24.38 14.26
C ALA A 73 -4.69 24.30 12.82
N ILE A 74 -5.09 23.10 12.37
CA ILE A 74 -5.67 22.86 11.03
C ILE A 74 -7.19 22.76 11.03
N GLY A 75 -7.85 22.99 12.19
CA GLY A 75 -9.31 22.99 12.30
C GLY A 75 -9.96 21.60 12.14
N LEU A 76 -9.23 20.52 12.40
CA LEU A 76 -9.74 19.15 12.32
C LEU A 76 -10.03 18.57 13.70
N THR A 77 -11.06 17.73 13.78
CA THR A 77 -11.29 16.87 14.94
C THR A 77 -10.52 15.56 14.78
N HIS A 78 -10.21 14.88 15.89
CA HIS A 78 -9.60 13.54 15.87
C HIS A 78 -10.40 12.56 14.99
N LYS A 79 -11.74 12.62 15.08
CA LYS A 79 -12.63 11.76 14.28
C LYS A 79 -12.44 12.02 12.78
N LEU A 80 -12.57 13.27 12.34
CA LEU A 80 -12.43 13.62 10.92
C LEU A 80 -11.02 13.31 10.39
N ALA A 81 -9.99 13.56 11.19
CA ALA A 81 -8.62 13.22 10.82
C ALA A 81 -8.44 11.70 10.64
N SER A 82 -9.00 10.89 11.55
CA SER A 82 -8.93 9.44 11.47
C SER A 82 -9.67 8.88 10.25
N GLU A 83 -10.86 9.41 9.94
CA GLU A 83 -11.64 9.05 8.76
C GLU A 83 -10.87 9.40 7.47
N LEU A 84 -10.35 10.63 7.37
CA LEU A 84 -9.53 11.06 6.23
C LEU A 84 -8.31 10.16 6.03
N ILE A 85 -7.59 9.85 7.12
CA ILE A 85 -6.39 8.99 7.05
C ILE A 85 -6.75 7.58 6.61
N ALA A 86 -7.85 7.00 7.11
CA ALA A 86 -8.30 5.68 6.71
C ALA A 86 -8.56 5.61 5.20
N GLU A 87 -9.25 6.61 4.65
CA GLU A 87 -9.55 6.68 3.21
C GLU A 87 -8.29 6.86 2.36
N LEU A 88 -7.34 7.71 2.80
CA LEU A 88 -6.07 7.90 2.10
C LEU A 88 -5.21 6.62 2.11
N VAL A 89 -5.18 5.89 3.22
CA VAL A 89 -4.43 4.63 3.33
C VAL A 89 -5.08 3.55 2.48
N ALA A 90 -6.41 3.44 2.49
CA ALA A 90 -7.14 2.50 1.65
C ALA A 90 -6.89 2.78 0.16
N ALA A 91 -6.97 4.04 -0.25
CA ALA A 91 -6.69 4.44 -1.63
C ALA A 91 -5.23 4.18 -2.03
N ALA A 92 -4.25 4.51 -1.18
CA ALA A 92 -2.84 4.28 -1.49
C ALA A 92 -2.52 2.79 -1.73
N ARG A 93 -3.20 1.90 -1.01
CA ARG A 93 -3.12 0.44 -1.23
C ARG A 93 -3.78 0.06 -2.55
N ARG A 94 -5.04 0.47 -2.76
CA ARG A 94 -5.82 0.18 -3.96
C ARG A 94 -5.14 0.64 -5.25
N THR A 95 -4.49 1.81 -5.23
CA THR A 95 -3.78 2.36 -6.40
C THR A 95 -2.35 1.85 -6.52
N GLY A 96 -1.86 0.97 -5.63
CA GLY A 96 -0.54 0.35 -5.74
C GLY A 96 0.63 1.33 -5.62
N VAL A 97 0.55 2.31 -4.70
CA VAL A 97 1.63 3.31 -4.53
C VAL A 97 2.95 2.63 -4.09
N GLU A 98 2.89 1.65 -3.18
CA GLU A 98 4.06 0.87 -2.74
C GLU A 98 4.74 0.17 -3.92
N ASP A 99 3.96 -0.51 -4.76
CA ASP A 99 4.46 -1.25 -5.92
C ASP A 99 5.07 -0.31 -6.96
N THR A 100 4.46 0.86 -7.17
CA THR A 100 4.98 1.89 -8.08
C THR A 100 6.35 2.39 -7.61
N ILE A 101 6.50 2.67 -6.31
CA ILE A 101 7.80 3.06 -5.73
C ILE A 101 8.82 1.94 -5.92
N ALA A 102 8.46 0.68 -5.63
CA ALA A 102 9.37 -0.45 -5.78
C ALA A 102 9.85 -0.63 -7.23
N GLN A 103 8.94 -0.49 -8.21
CA GLN A 103 9.26 -0.58 -9.63
C GLN A 103 10.20 0.54 -10.08
N ASP A 104 9.97 1.78 -9.65
CA ASP A 104 10.85 2.90 -10.02
C ASP A 104 12.22 2.79 -9.35
N LEU A 105 12.29 2.31 -8.11
CA LEU A 105 13.56 2.00 -7.44
C LEU A 105 14.35 0.90 -8.17
N ALA A 106 13.66 -0.11 -8.69
CA ALA A 106 14.29 -1.16 -9.49
C ALA A 106 14.85 -0.62 -10.81
N ARG A 107 14.12 0.27 -11.48
CA ARG A 107 14.61 0.97 -12.69
C ARG A 107 15.84 1.83 -12.40
N LEU A 108 15.84 2.52 -11.25
CA LEU A 108 16.95 3.37 -10.82
C LEU A 108 18.19 2.55 -10.43
N SER A 109 18.01 1.41 -9.78
CA SER A 109 19.12 0.54 -9.35
C SER A 109 19.71 -0.28 -10.50
N GLY A 110 18.92 -0.59 -11.53
CA GLY A 110 19.37 -1.35 -12.70
C GLY A 110 20.25 -0.55 -13.68
N SER A 111 20.34 0.77 -13.52
CA SER A 111 21.02 1.66 -14.47
C SER A 111 22.44 2.08 -14.06
N SER A 112 22.89 1.80 -12.83
CA SER A 112 24.22 2.24 -12.38
C SER A 112 24.76 1.46 -11.17
N ILE A 113 26.08 1.20 -11.16
CA ILE A 113 26.80 0.72 -9.97
C ILE A 113 27.08 1.94 -9.09
N GLU A 114 26.11 2.29 -8.25
CA GLU A 114 26.22 3.42 -7.33
C GLU A 114 26.59 2.98 -5.91
N ARG A 115 27.17 3.90 -5.15
CA ARG A 115 27.44 3.67 -3.73
C ARG A 115 26.10 3.56 -2.96
N PRO A 116 26.03 2.67 -1.94
CA PRO A 116 24.78 2.40 -1.23
C PRO A 116 24.11 3.62 -0.57
N ASP A 117 24.89 4.59 -0.12
CA ASP A 117 24.47 5.87 0.47
C ASP A 117 23.74 6.75 -0.54
N ILE A 118 24.34 6.97 -1.72
CA ILE A 118 23.72 7.76 -2.81
C ILE A 118 22.41 7.10 -3.27
N LEU A 119 22.39 5.77 -3.36
CA LEU A 119 21.19 5.02 -3.71
C LEU A 119 20.07 5.22 -2.67
N LEU A 120 20.42 5.29 -1.38
CA LEU A 120 19.44 5.47 -0.31
C LEU A 120 18.83 6.89 -0.34
N GLU A 121 19.64 7.91 -0.57
CA GLU A 121 19.17 9.29 -0.72
C GLU A 121 18.22 9.44 -1.91
N LYS A 122 18.60 8.92 -3.08
CA LYS A 122 17.74 8.90 -4.28
C LYS A 122 16.46 8.13 -4.02
N ALA A 123 16.54 7.01 -3.30
CA ALA A 123 15.37 6.22 -2.96
C ALA A 123 14.39 6.99 -2.07
N GLY A 124 14.91 7.71 -1.06
CA GLY A 124 14.10 8.58 -0.20
C GLY A 124 13.41 9.69 -0.98
N PHE A 125 14.16 10.39 -1.85
CA PHE A 125 13.61 11.45 -2.70
C PHE A 125 12.52 10.93 -3.65
N LEU A 126 12.77 9.80 -4.30
CA LEU A 126 11.82 9.18 -5.23
C LEU A 126 10.54 8.74 -4.50
N ALA A 127 10.67 8.04 -3.37
CA ALA A 127 9.52 7.62 -2.57
C ALA A 127 8.70 8.82 -2.08
N THR A 128 9.37 9.86 -1.57
CA THR A 128 8.72 11.10 -1.14
C THR A 128 7.97 11.77 -2.28
N SER A 129 8.61 11.87 -3.46
CA SER A 129 7.99 12.46 -4.65
C SER A 129 6.75 11.69 -5.10
N ARG A 130 6.78 10.35 -5.04
CA ARG A 130 5.63 9.50 -5.38
C ARG A 130 4.49 9.63 -4.37
N ILE A 131 4.80 9.63 -3.08
CA ILE A 131 3.81 9.83 -2.01
C ILE A 131 3.17 11.21 -2.14
N ASN A 132 3.98 12.26 -2.32
CA ASN A 132 3.47 13.62 -2.50
C ASN A 132 2.59 13.73 -3.74
N ARG A 133 3.00 13.13 -4.87
CA ARG A 133 2.19 13.13 -6.09
C ARG A 133 0.86 12.41 -5.88
N PHE A 134 0.86 11.28 -5.18
CA PHE A 134 -0.36 10.59 -4.78
C PHE A 134 -1.25 11.48 -3.91
N VAL A 135 -0.74 12.11 -2.85
CA VAL A 135 -1.56 12.96 -1.96
C VAL A 135 -2.10 14.19 -2.70
N SER A 136 -1.31 14.79 -3.60
CA SER A 136 -1.73 15.97 -4.36
C SER A 136 -2.80 15.68 -5.43
N THR A 137 -2.88 14.45 -5.93
CA THR A 137 -3.76 14.09 -7.06
C THR A 137 -4.72 12.94 -6.76
N LEU A 138 -4.62 12.38 -5.55
CA LEU A 138 -5.40 11.23 -5.05
C LEU A 138 -5.35 10.01 -5.99
N GLY A 139 -4.27 9.88 -6.76
CA GLY A 139 -4.08 8.81 -7.74
C GLY A 139 -4.76 9.05 -9.10
N PHE A 140 -5.62 10.05 -9.25
CA PHE A 140 -6.37 10.30 -10.50
C PHE A 140 -5.50 10.74 -11.66
N GLU A 141 -4.32 11.28 -11.40
CA GLU A 141 -3.39 11.63 -12.48
C GLU A 141 -2.90 10.40 -13.26
N ALA A 142 -2.76 9.25 -12.61
CA ALA A 142 -2.40 8.00 -13.27
C ALA A 142 -3.53 7.44 -14.15
N MET A 143 -4.75 7.96 -13.99
CA MET A 143 -5.92 7.60 -14.77
C MET A 143 -6.00 8.41 -16.08
N PRO A 144 -6.49 7.83 -17.19
CA PRO A 144 -6.86 8.59 -18.39
C PRO A 144 -7.78 9.76 -18.06
N GLU A 145 -7.49 10.94 -18.62
CA GLU A 145 -8.17 12.20 -18.27
C GLU A 145 -9.68 12.14 -18.48
N ASP A 146 -10.14 11.46 -19.53
CA ASP A 146 -11.55 11.26 -19.86
C ASP A 146 -12.34 10.46 -18.81
N LYS A 147 -11.64 9.68 -17.97
CA LYS A 147 -12.26 8.86 -16.93
C LYS A 147 -12.19 9.48 -15.53
N ARG A 148 -11.52 10.62 -15.38
CA ARG A 148 -11.41 11.32 -14.09
C ARG A 148 -12.72 12.00 -13.74
N PRO A 149 -13.06 12.21 -12.45
CA PRO A 149 -14.25 12.95 -12.07
C PRO A 149 -14.23 14.39 -12.62
N MET A 150 -15.43 14.95 -12.81
CA MET A 150 -15.61 16.36 -13.16
C MET A 150 -15.67 17.19 -11.88
N ALA A 151 -15.16 18.42 -11.93
CA ALA A 151 -15.22 19.38 -10.84
C ALA A 151 -15.60 20.77 -11.38
N PRO A 152 -16.36 21.58 -10.64
CA PRO A 152 -16.63 22.97 -10.99
C PRO A 152 -15.34 23.78 -11.15
N ASP A 153 -15.25 24.58 -12.20
CA ASP A 153 -14.05 25.37 -12.51
C ASP A 153 -14.05 26.78 -11.86
N GLY A 154 -15.15 27.14 -11.21
CA GLY A 154 -15.37 28.43 -10.55
C GLY A 154 -16.18 29.42 -11.37
N THR A 155 -16.63 29.04 -12.56
CA THR A 155 -17.65 29.73 -13.34
C THR A 155 -19.03 29.09 -13.15
N GLU A 156 -20.11 29.75 -13.57
CA GLU A 156 -21.50 29.33 -13.29
C GLU A 156 -21.83 27.94 -13.87
N ASP A 157 -21.36 27.64 -15.09
CA ASP A 157 -21.63 26.38 -15.81
C ASP A 157 -20.35 25.62 -16.19
N GLY A 158 -19.18 26.04 -15.70
CA GLY A 158 -17.90 25.48 -16.12
C GLY A 158 -17.47 24.26 -15.30
N GLU A 159 -17.07 23.21 -16.00
CA GLU A 159 -16.52 21.99 -15.41
C GLU A 159 -15.17 21.63 -16.03
N VAL A 160 -14.29 21.03 -15.22
CA VAL A 160 -12.99 20.50 -15.64
C VAL A 160 -12.77 19.09 -15.11
N ARG A 161 -12.02 18.27 -15.86
CA ARG A 161 -11.55 16.98 -15.33
C ARG A 161 -10.51 17.26 -14.27
N VAL A 162 -10.64 16.63 -13.11
CA VAL A 162 -9.68 16.86 -12.01
C VAL A 162 -8.25 16.57 -12.47
N PHE A 163 -7.35 17.48 -12.13
CA PHE A 163 -5.93 17.44 -12.46
C PHE A 163 -5.64 17.31 -13.96
N ALA A 164 -6.57 17.77 -14.81
CA ALA A 164 -6.34 17.87 -16.26
C ALA A 164 -5.09 18.71 -16.55
N ARG A 165 -4.32 18.31 -17.57
CA ARG A 165 -3.15 19.10 -17.95
C ARG A 165 -3.62 20.43 -18.51
N ARG A 166 -3.17 21.52 -17.88
CA ARG A 166 -3.46 22.87 -18.37
C ARG A 166 -2.64 23.14 -19.64
N PRO A 167 -3.22 23.80 -20.66
CA PRO A 167 -2.48 24.17 -21.86
C PRO A 167 -1.26 25.04 -21.52
N ASP A 168 -0.13 24.77 -22.15
CA ASP A 168 1.06 25.60 -22.06
C ASP A 168 0.84 26.84 -22.96
N VAL A 169 0.42 27.96 -22.37
CA VAL A 169 0.23 29.22 -23.09
C VAL A 169 1.54 30.00 -23.09
N SER A 170 2.12 30.23 -24.27
CA SER A 170 3.42 30.91 -24.43
C SER A 170 3.30 32.36 -24.92
N ASP A 171 2.11 32.79 -25.30
CA ASP A 171 1.77 34.16 -25.68
C ASP A 171 0.70 34.71 -24.72
N CYS A 172 0.24 35.93 -24.98
CA CYS A 172 -0.86 36.53 -24.22
C CYS A 172 -2.21 36.36 -24.93
N ASP A 173 -2.25 35.64 -26.05
CA ASP A 173 -3.44 35.52 -26.88
C ASP A 173 -4.44 34.57 -26.19
N GLY A 174 -5.66 35.07 -25.94
CA GLY A 174 -6.71 34.29 -25.25
C GLY A 174 -6.65 34.32 -23.71
N LEU A 175 -5.82 35.17 -23.09
CA LEU A 175 -5.92 35.43 -21.66
C LEU A 175 -7.25 36.14 -21.33
N SER A 176 -8.01 35.57 -20.41
CA SER A 176 -9.24 36.21 -19.91
C SER A 176 -8.90 37.50 -19.18
N ARG A 177 -9.80 38.50 -19.29
CA ARG A 177 -9.67 39.77 -18.56
C ARG A 177 -9.71 39.56 -17.04
N GLU A 178 -10.46 38.56 -16.59
CA GLU A 178 -10.52 38.13 -15.20
C GLU A 178 -9.49 37.03 -14.94
N ARG A 179 -8.79 37.13 -13.80
CA ARG A 179 -7.89 36.06 -13.37
C ARG A 179 -8.73 34.89 -12.88
N ARG A 180 -8.39 33.69 -13.32
CA ARG A 180 -8.95 32.47 -12.71
C ARG A 180 -8.58 32.40 -11.24
N ASN A 181 -9.55 32.03 -10.41
CA ASN A 181 -9.32 31.79 -8.99
C ASN A 181 -8.63 30.43 -8.80
N PHE A 182 -7.29 30.43 -8.86
CA PHE A 182 -6.48 29.22 -8.74
C PHE A 182 -6.78 28.45 -7.44
N SER A 183 -6.94 29.15 -6.32
CA SER A 183 -7.17 28.52 -5.02
C SER A 183 -8.51 27.80 -4.97
N TYR A 184 -9.57 28.44 -5.52
CA TYR A 184 -10.87 27.78 -5.67
C TYR A 184 -10.75 26.54 -6.55
N LEU A 185 -10.12 26.67 -7.71
CA LEU A 185 -10.00 25.59 -8.67
C LEU A 185 -9.23 24.40 -8.08
N ALA A 186 -8.07 24.65 -7.48
CA ALA A 186 -7.26 23.59 -6.85
C ALA A 186 -8.03 22.89 -5.71
N LEU A 187 -8.78 23.64 -4.89
CA LEU A 187 -9.59 23.06 -3.82
C LEU A 187 -10.78 22.27 -4.38
N SER A 188 -11.47 22.79 -5.40
CA SER A 188 -12.57 22.14 -6.10
C SER A 188 -12.11 20.81 -6.70
N GLU A 189 -11.03 20.82 -7.48
CA GLU A 189 -10.45 19.61 -8.08
C GLU A 189 -10.11 18.56 -7.01
N TRP A 190 -9.48 18.98 -5.90
CA TRP A 190 -9.10 18.06 -4.83
C TRP A 190 -10.31 17.50 -4.07
N MET A 191 -11.33 18.32 -3.77
CA MET A 191 -12.54 17.89 -3.06
C MET A 191 -13.37 16.90 -3.87
N TYR A 192 -13.56 17.16 -5.17
CA TYR A 192 -14.31 16.25 -6.05
C TYR A 192 -13.53 14.96 -6.32
N ALA A 193 -12.21 15.05 -6.46
CA ALA A 193 -11.35 13.87 -6.51
C ALA A 193 -11.45 13.05 -5.21
N PHE A 194 -11.41 13.70 -4.05
CA PHE A 194 -11.52 13.02 -2.76
C PHE A 194 -12.86 12.32 -2.59
N ASN A 195 -13.96 12.98 -2.95
CA ASN A 195 -15.29 12.37 -2.92
C ASN A 195 -15.37 11.12 -3.81
N GLN A 196 -14.81 11.18 -5.02
CA GLN A 196 -14.74 10.01 -5.90
C GLN A 196 -13.84 8.91 -5.32
N LEU A 197 -12.70 9.26 -4.71
CA LEU A 197 -11.81 8.30 -4.05
C LEU A 197 -12.51 7.53 -2.93
N VAL A 198 -13.28 8.23 -2.08
CA VAL A 198 -14.06 7.59 -1.01
C VAL A 198 -15.13 6.66 -1.60
N THR A 199 -15.82 7.12 -2.65
CA THR A 199 -16.81 6.30 -3.37
C THR A 199 -16.16 5.03 -3.94
N ASP A 200 -15.01 5.17 -4.60
CA ASP A 200 -14.25 4.04 -5.15
C ASP A 200 -13.77 3.08 -4.08
N ASN A 201 -13.34 3.58 -2.91
CA ASN A 201 -12.90 2.76 -1.80
C ASN A 201 -14.05 1.89 -1.27
N VAL A 202 -15.24 2.46 -1.11
CA VAL A 202 -16.45 1.73 -0.72
C VAL A 202 -16.81 0.66 -1.76
N LEU A 203 -16.73 0.99 -3.06
CA LEU A 203 -17.07 0.07 -4.16
C LEU A 203 -16.04 -1.04 -4.36
N SER A 204 -14.77 -0.80 -4.04
CA SER A 204 -13.66 -1.73 -4.30
C SER A 204 -13.66 -2.98 -3.42
N GLY A 205 -14.49 -3.03 -2.37
CA GLY A 205 -14.51 -4.15 -1.41
C GLY A 205 -13.25 -4.25 -0.53
N GLU A 206 -12.15 -3.57 -0.87
CA GLU A 206 -10.92 -3.47 -0.05
C GLU A 206 -11.06 -2.46 1.09
N GLY A 207 -11.90 -1.42 0.94
CA GLY A 207 -12.26 -0.48 2.02
C GLY A 207 -13.11 -1.11 3.12
N VAL A 208 -13.59 -2.32 2.88
CA VAL A 208 -14.30 -3.16 3.82
C VAL A 208 -13.24 -3.99 4.55
N THR A 209 -12.45 -3.39 5.45
CA THR A 209 -11.93 -4.14 6.61
C THR A 209 -13.09 -4.45 7.54
N VAL A 210 -14.07 -5.19 7.02
CA VAL A 210 -14.99 -5.93 7.85
C VAL A 210 -14.11 -6.92 8.60
N ASN A 211 -14.08 -6.77 9.91
CA ASN A 211 -13.71 -7.85 10.79
C ASN A 211 -14.67 -9.00 10.44
N VAL A 212 -14.20 -9.96 9.63
CA VAL A 212 -15.01 -11.08 9.11
C VAL A 212 -15.78 -11.76 10.25
N LYS A 213 -15.16 -11.80 11.43
CA LYS A 213 -15.73 -12.31 12.68
C LYS A 213 -16.92 -11.48 13.22
N GLU A 214 -16.91 -10.16 13.05
CA GLU A 214 -18.04 -9.30 13.45
C GLU A 214 -19.20 -9.38 12.47
N ASN A 215 -18.93 -9.49 11.16
CA ASN A 215 -20.00 -9.69 10.18
C ASN A 215 -20.62 -11.09 10.27
N GLU A 216 -19.81 -12.12 10.57
CA GLU A 216 -20.34 -13.45 10.90
C GLU A 216 -21.20 -13.41 12.17
N ARG A 217 -20.79 -12.63 13.18
CA ARG A 217 -21.57 -12.45 14.41
C ARG A 217 -22.87 -11.69 14.17
N LEU A 218 -22.84 -10.63 13.38
CA LEU A 218 -24.03 -9.88 12.97
C LEU A 218 -24.98 -10.74 12.15
N ARG A 219 -24.44 -11.54 11.22
CA ARG A 219 -25.22 -12.50 10.43
C ARG A 219 -25.91 -13.54 11.32
N ALA A 220 -25.20 -14.11 12.29
CA ALA A 220 -25.78 -15.06 13.24
C ALA A 220 -26.89 -14.44 14.11
N ILE A 221 -26.76 -13.15 14.48
CA ILE A 221 -27.81 -12.43 15.23
C ILE A 221 -29.04 -12.19 14.35
N LEU A 222 -28.84 -11.77 13.10
CA LEU A 222 -29.94 -11.54 12.15
C LEU A 222 -30.69 -12.84 11.83
N GLU A 223 -29.97 -13.93 11.59
CA GLU A 223 -30.56 -15.26 11.38
C GLU A 223 -31.32 -15.75 12.62
N ALA A 224 -30.85 -15.43 13.83
CA ALA A 224 -31.57 -15.76 15.06
C ALA A 224 -32.82 -14.92 15.29
N LEU A 225 -32.84 -13.65 14.83
CA LEU A 225 -34.03 -12.79 14.87
C LEU A 225 -35.08 -13.20 13.84
N ASP A 226 -34.67 -13.60 12.63
CA ASP A 226 -35.58 -14.12 11.60
C ASP A 226 -36.09 -15.53 11.93
N ALA A 227 -35.30 -16.33 12.65
CA ALA A 227 -35.70 -17.66 13.12
C ALA A 227 -36.51 -17.63 14.42
N ALA A 228 -36.61 -16.49 15.09
CA ALA A 228 -37.47 -16.35 16.26
C ALA A 228 -38.93 -16.21 15.81
N PRO A 229 -39.80 -17.22 16.03
CA PRO A 229 -41.22 -17.03 15.79
C PRO A 229 -41.73 -15.92 16.73
N ALA A 230 -42.66 -15.11 16.24
CA ALA A 230 -43.40 -14.12 17.03
C ALA A 230 -44.17 -14.81 18.18
N ALA A 231 -43.47 -15.16 19.25
CA ALA A 231 -44.05 -15.70 20.46
C ALA A 231 -44.47 -14.53 21.35
N GLY A 232 -45.67 -14.02 21.11
CA GLY A 232 -46.20 -12.95 21.95
C GLY A 232 -47.54 -12.33 21.53
N SER A 233 -48.50 -13.09 21.01
CA SER A 233 -49.89 -12.60 20.88
C SER A 233 -50.93 -13.74 20.79
N ALA A 234 -50.86 -14.74 21.68
CA ALA A 234 -51.90 -15.75 21.79
C ALA A 234 -52.17 -16.16 23.25
N GLU A 235 -52.47 -15.20 24.13
CA GLU A 235 -53.13 -15.50 25.42
C GLU A 235 -53.94 -14.29 25.93
N ALA A 236 -55.04 -13.95 25.26
CA ALA A 236 -56.07 -13.04 25.79
C ALA A 236 -57.45 -13.27 25.14
N ALA A 237 -57.86 -14.54 24.98
CA ALA A 237 -59.22 -14.88 24.53
C ALA A 237 -59.68 -16.23 25.08
N ALA A 238 -59.67 -16.39 26.40
CA ALA A 238 -60.52 -17.37 27.11
C ALA A 238 -60.38 -17.17 28.63
N ARG A 239 -61.13 -16.22 29.19
CA ARG A 239 -61.83 -16.30 30.49
C ARG A 239 -62.52 -14.97 30.79
#